data_AF-A0A925RAG8-F1
#
_entry.id   AF-A0A925RAG8-F1
#
_cell.length_a   1.000
_cell.length_b   1.000
_cell.length_c   1.000
_cell.angle_alpha   90.00
_cell.angle_beta   90.00
_cell.angle_gamma   90.00
#
_symmetry.space_group_name_H-M   'P 1'
#
loop_
_entity.id
_entity.type
_entity.pdbx_description
1 polymer ?
#
loop_
_entity_poly.entity_id
_entity_poly.type
_entity_poly.pdbx_seq_one_letter_code
_entity_poly.pdbx_strand_id
1 'polypeptide(L)'
;MSLHITTDNFFVRTASLLSAVALAIGLFLGVPAAWADEKVEKSELPKLTDMQLPSADELLRADDRNGKAFDWIVLKASVEADRTVLVVSPLEIRPDTLKTMAETYVKVEATKPKNEEERTERSTRLKNLKQLIVKLPGNAVAEYALPVSSIDHIILFEEIMLRRADELLKEGDIRKAYELMLRVEKEFPSWELSKPRFENLLLVESGIRAKDGDIYAALALLDELANRNIDNPELRPRFGEIVAPMIETAVADEDFNKARYLISGIERVFPGHETSTLWQGRMQ
;
A
#
# COMPACT_ATOMS: atom_id res chain seq x y z
N MET A 1 1.94 52.58 40.04
CA MET A 1 1.31 53.27 38.89
C MET A 1 1.18 52.21 37.79
N SER A 2 0.20 51.31 37.77
CA SER A 2 -1.26 51.47 37.63
C SER A 2 -1.63 52.42 36.49
N LEU A 3 -2.13 51.92 35.35
CA LEU A 3 -3.57 51.82 35.02
C LEU A 3 -3.83 51.38 33.55
N HIS A 4 -4.90 50.58 33.39
CA HIS A 4 -5.89 50.42 32.29
C HIS A 4 -5.42 50.21 30.82
N ILE A 5 -5.77 49.11 30.12
CA ILE A 5 -7.08 48.57 29.64
C ILE A 5 -7.92 49.56 28.81
N THR A 6 -8.05 49.27 27.50
CA THR A 6 -9.30 49.26 26.65
C THR A 6 -8.86 48.87 25.22
N THR A 7 -9.24 47.70 24.67
CA THR A 7 -10.44 47.44 23.83
C THR A 7 -10.84 48.57 22.87
N ASP A 8 -10.72 48.35 21.55
CA ASP A 8 -11.89 48.34 20.66
C ASP A 8 -11.58 47.92 19.21
N ASN A 9 -12.31 46.88 18.78
CA ASN A 9 -13.02 46.67 17.52
C ASN A 9 -12.71 47.58 16.31
N PHE A 10 -12.35 46.95 15.18
CA PHE A 10 -12.92 47.31 13.88
C PHE A 10 -13.15 46.07 13.00
N PHE A 11 -14.40 45.96 12.56
CA PHE A 11 -14.93 45.05 11.56
C PHE A 11 -14.38 45.35 10.15
N VAL A 12 -14.41 44.34 9.25
CA VAL A 12 -15.21 44.31 7.99
C VAL A 12 -14.52 43.47 6.89
N ARG A 13 -15.26 42.45 6.42
CA ARG A 13 -15.30 41.78 5.09
C ARG A 13 -14.25 40.74 4.68
N THR A 14 -14.63 39.50 4.98
CA THR A 14 -14.80 38.37 4.05
C THR A 14 -14.64 38.62 2.54
N ALA A 15 -13.84 37.78 1.89
CA ALA A 15 -14.14 37.22 0.57
C ALA A 15 -13.71 35.75 0.54
N SER A 16 -14.69 34.86 0.46
CA SER A 16 -14.58 33.41 0.36
C SER A 16 -14.32 32.98 -1.08
N LEU A 17 -13.41 32.02 -1.29
CA LEU A 17 -13.45 31.11 -2.44
C LEU A 17 -13.40 29.68 -1.89
N LEU A 18 -14.59 29.08 -1.80
CA LEU A 18 -14.84 27.68 -1.49
C LEU A 18 -14.69 26.88 -2.77
N SER A 19 -13.82 25.86 -2.76
CA SER A 19 -13.87 24.73 -3.69
C SER A 19 -14.47 23.56 -2.94
N ALA A 20 -15.62 23.10 -3.42
CA ALA A 20 -16.50 22.13 -2.78
C ALA A 20 -15.91 20.71 -2.77
N VAL A 21 -15.89 20.09 -1.58
CA VAL A 21 -15.90 18.63 -1.44
C VAL A 21 -17.29 18.29 -0.91
N ALA A 22 -18.05 17.51 -1.69
CA ALA A 22 -19.41 17.13 -1.37
C ALA A 22 -19.40 16.12 -0.19
N LEU A 23 -19.77 16.61 0.99
CA LEU A 23 -20.06 15.81 2.17
C LEU A 23 -21.58 15.63 2.24
N ALA A 24 -22.08 14.42 1.97
CA ALA A 24 -23.49 14.10 2.13
C ALA A 24 -23.74 13.49 3.52
N ILE A 25 -24.10 14.33 4.49
CA ILE A 25 -24.69 13.91 5.77
C ILE A 25 -25.96 14.74 5.97
N GLY A 26 -27.12 14.13 5.76
CA GLY A 26 -28.42 14.74 6.05
C GLY A 26 -28.86 14.43 7.47
N LEU A 27 -28.99 15.46 8.31
CA LEU A 27 -29.62 15.40 9.63
C LEU A 27 -30.69 16.50 9.68
N PHE A 28 -31.97 16.13 9.79
CA PHE A 28 -33.07 17.06 10.06
C PHE A 28 -33.87 16.60 11.29
N LEU A 29 -34.11 17.54 12.20
CA LEU A 29 -34.89 17.40 13.44
C LEU A 29 -36.38 17.78 13.20
N GLY A 30 -37.30 16.89 13.62
CA GLY A 30 -38.69 17.10 14.09
C GLY A 30 -39.75 17.64 13.10
N VAL A 31 -41.00 17.18 12.97
CA VAL A 31 -42.02 16.37 13.72
C VAL A 31 -43.17 16.09 12.69
N PRO A 32 -44.19 15.19 12.85
CA PRO A 32 -44.44 14.05 13.75
C PRO A 32 -44.55 12.69 13.02
N ALA A 33 -44.67 11.64 13.83
CA ALA A 33 -44.96 10.26 13.44
C ALA A 33 -46.17 10.12 12.50
N ALA A 34 -45.88 9.91 11.22
CA ALA A 34 -46.69 9.12 10.32
C ALA A 34 -45.75 8.07 9.75
N TRP A 35 -46.20 6.82 9.71
CA TRP A 35 -45.44 5.66 9.28
C TRP A 35 -44.98 5.85 7.83
N ALA A 36 -43.80 6.45 7.67
CA ALA A 36 -43.10 6.51 6.40
C ALA A 36 -42.35 5.19 6.29
N ASP A 37 -42.88 4.33 5.43
CA ASP A 37 -42.13 3.25 4.79
C ASP A 37 -40.93 3.92 4.10
N GLU A 38 -39.82 4.00 4.81
CA GLU A 38 -38.57 4.58 4.33
C GLU A 38 -38.09 3.67 3.20
N LYS A 39 -38.45 4.04 1.97
CA LYS A 39 -37.77 3.54 0.78
C LYS A 39 -36.32 4.00 0.87
N VAL A 40 -35.50 3.23 1.58
CA VAL A 40 -34.05 3.30 1.46
C VAL A 40 -33.77 3.00 0.00
N GLU A 41 -33.46 4.03 -0.78
CA GLU A 41 -32.95 3.85 -2.13
C GLU A 41 -31.76 2.92 -2.02
N LYS A 42 -31.88 1.74 -2.65
CA LYS A 42 -30.84 0.71 -2.66
C LYS A 42 -29.68 1.31 -3.45
N SER A 43 -28.77 1.99 -2.78
CA SER A 43 -27.54 2.47 -3.40
C SER A 43 -26.77 1.25 -3.89
N GLU A 44 -26.57 1.14 -5.20
CA GLU A 44 -25.78 0.07 -5.78
C GLU A 44 -24.35 0.16 -5.27
N LEU A 45 -23.73 -1.00 -5.00
CA LEU A 45 -22.34 -1.04 -4.57
C LEU A 45 -21.44 -0.55 -5.71
N PRO A 46 -20.39 0.24 -5.42
CA PRO A 46 -19.48 0.72 -6.44
C PRO A 46 -18.77 -0.46 -7.11
N LYS A 47 -18.50 -0.34 -8.42
CA LYS A 47 -17.66 -1.30 -9.14
C LYS A 47 -16.20 -1.11 -8.76
N LEU A 48 -15.43 -2.19 -8.76
CA LEU A 48 -13.99 -2.15 -8.47
C LEU A 48 -13.24 -1.25 -9.43
N THR A 49 -13.64 -1.21 -10.70
CA THR A 49 -13.05 -0.35 -11.74
C THR A 49 -13.24 1.13 -11.49
N ASP A 50 -14.28 1.49 -10.74
CA ASP A 50 -14.66 2.87 -10.47
C ASP A 50 -14.05 3.37 -9.15
N MET A 51 -13.43 2.47 -8.39
CA MET A 51 -12.78 2.80 -7.13
C MET A 51 -11.53 3.65 -7.39
N GLN A 52 -11.46 4.80 -6.73
CA GLN A 52 -10.30 5.67 -6.76
C GLN A 52 -9.42 5.41 -5.53
N LEU A 53 -8.10 5.38 -5.75
CA LEU A 53 -7.15 5.32 -4.65
C LEU A 53 -7.13 6.68 -3.92
N PRO A 54 -7.19 6.70 -2.58
CA PRO A 54 -7.04 7.95 -1.83
C PRO A 54 -5.64 8.55 -2.02
N SER A 55 -5.52 9.84 -1.72
CA SER A 55 -4.23 10.52 -1.75
C SER A 55 -3.28 9.99 -0.66
N ALA A 56 -1.97 10.17 -0.87
CA ALA A 56 -0.97 9.78 0.13
C ALA A 56 -1.21 10.44 1.49
N ASP A 57 -1.61 11.72 1.52
CA ASP A 57 -1.80 12.46 2.75
C ASP A 57 -3.04 11.97 3.52
N GLU A 58 -4.07 11.50 2.81
CA GLU A 58 -5.23 10.86 3.42
C GLU A 58 -4.87 9.51 4.02
N LEU A 59 -4.09 8.70 3.28
CA LEU A 59 -3.65 7.38 3.72
C LEU A 59 -2.70 7.47 4.93
N LEU A 60 -1.73 8.38 4.92
CA LEU A 60 -0.79 8.57 6.03
C LEU A 60 -1.45 9.12 7.30
N ARG A 61 -2.54 9.88 7.16
CA ARG A 61 -3.32 10.41 8.29
C ARG A 61 -4.39 9.43 8.76
N ALA A 62 -4.70 8.41 7.98
CA ALA A 62 -5.65 7.39 8.37
C ALA A 62 -4.97 6.41 9.34
N ASP A 63 -5.49 6.34 10.55
CA ASP A 63 -5.20 5.27 11.50
C ASP A 63 -6.51 4.55 11.88
N ASP A 64 -6.34 3.38 12.47
CA ASP A 64 -7.40 2.55 13.03
C ASP A 64 -8.13 3.28 14.17
N ARG A 65 -7.40 4.04 14.99
CA ARG A 65 -7.92 4.78 16.16
C ARG A 65 -8.88 5.92 15.79
N ASN A 66 -8.64 6.60 14.67
CA ASN A 66 -9.53 7.66 14.19
C ASN A 66 -10.65 7.12 13.28
N GLY A 67 -10.74 5.79 13.09
CA GLY A 67 -11.76 5.13 12.28
C GLY A 67 -11.67 5.44 10.79
N LYS A 68 -10.48 5.82 10.31
CA LYS A 68 -10.26 6.26 8.92
C LYS A 68 -9.61 5.19 8.04
N ALA A 69 -8.94 4.20 8.64
CA ALA A 69 -8.50 3.03 7.90
C ALA A 69 -9.71 2.19 7.45
N PHE A 70 -9.59 1.51 6.31
CA PHE A 70 -10.66 0.71 5.73
C PHE A 70 -10.10 -0.39 4.82
N ASP A 71 -10.86 -1.47 4.67
CA ASP A 71 -10.57 -2.55 3.71
C ASP A 71 -11.62 -2.58 2.61
N TRP A 72 -11.23 -3.08 1.44
CA TRP A 72 -12.13 -3.35 0.33
C TRP A 72 -12.34 -4.85 0.21
N ILE A 73 -13.58 -5.28 0.38
CA ILE A 73 -13.98 -6.65 0.08
C ILE A 73 -14.55 -6.67 -1.33
N VAL A 74 -13.86 -7.37 -2.23
CA VAL A 74 -14.29 -7.51 -3.62
C VAL A 74 -15.20 -8.73 -3.74
N LEU A 75 -16.42 -8.50 -4.21
CA LEU A 75 -17.43 -9.55 -4.38
C LEU A 75 -17.29 -10.22 -5.75
N LYS A 76 -17.58 -11.52 -5.80
CA LYS A 76 -17.60 -12.28 -7.05
C LYS A 76 -18.69 -11.78 -7.98
N ALA A 77 -18.34 -11.68 -9.24
CA ALA A 77 -19.25 -11.43 -10.34
C ALA A 77 -18.93 -12.40 -11.49
N SER A 78 -19.86 -12.56 -12.43
CA SER A 78 -19.65 -13.40 -13.63
C SER A 78 -18.55 -12.85 -14.54
N VAL A 79 -18.35 -11.53 -14.54
CA VAL A 79 -17.33 -10.82 -15.31
C VAL A 79 -16.50 -9.97 -14.34
N GLU A 80 -15.19 -9.95 -14.53
CA GLU A 80 -14.26 -9.21 -13.64
C GLU A 80 -14.56 -7.71 -13.58
N ALA A 81 -14.96 -7.10 -14.71
CA ALA A 81 -15.35 -5.69 -14.78
C ALA A 81 -16.64 -5.35 -13.99
N ASP A 82 -17.45 -6.35 -13.63
CA ASP A 82 -18.68 -6.16 -12.86
C ASP A 82 -18.51 -6.50 -11.38
N ARG A 83 -17.28 -6.80 -10.94
CA ARG A 83 -16.99 -6.98 -9.51
C ARG A 83 -17.31 -5.69 -8.77
N THR A 84 -18.05 -5.84 -7.68
CA THR A 84 -18.42 -4.74 -6.79
C THR A 84 -17.61 -4.78 -5.51
N VAL A 85 -17.51 -3.63 -4.86
CA VAL A 85 -16.68 -3.44 -3.66
C VAL A 85 -17.56 -3.06 -2.49
N LEU A 86 -17.36 -3.77 -1.37
CA LEU A 86 -17.86 -3.39 -0.06
C LEU A 86 -16.70 -2.76 0.73
N VAL A 87 -16.86 -1.50 1.11
CA VAL A 87 -15.90 -0.80 1.98
C VAL A 87 -16.26 -1.09 3.43
N VAL A 88 -15.30 -1.65 4.18
CA VAL A 88 -15.49 -2.08 5.57
C VAL A 88 -14.42 -1.45 6.47
N SER A 89 -14.68 -1.43 7.77
CA SER A 89 -13.65 -1.17 8.78
C SER A 89 -12.55 -2.24 8.71
N PRO A 90 -11.32 -1.95 9.15
CA PRO A 90 -10.21 -2.88 9.08
C PRO A 90 -10.56 -4.24 9.68
N LEU A 91 -10.26 -5.30 8.94
CA LEU A 91 -10.49 -6.67 9.38
C LEU A 91 -9.55 -7.04 10.52
N GLU A 92 -10.03 -7.85 11.47
CA GLU A 92 -9.23 -8.21 12.64
C GLU A 92 -8.09 -9.19 12.31
N ILE A 93 -8.33 -10.13 11.39
CA ILE A 93 -7.34 -11.12 10.97
C ILE A 93 -6.65 -10.61 9.71
N ARG A 94 -5.35 -10.32 9.79
CA ARG A 94 -4.55 -9.73 8.71
C ARG A 94 -3.12 -10.32 8.72
N PRO A 95 -2.39 -10.31 7.59
CA PRO A 95 -2.85 -9.90 6.25
C PRO A 95 -3.62 -11.00 5.48
N ASP A 96 -3.51 -12.26 5.89
CA ASP A 96 -4.00 -13.42 5.13
C ASP A 96 -5.41 -13.89 5.55
N THR A 97 -6.37 -12.96 5.71
CA THR A 97 -7.69 -13.22 6.32
C THR A 97 -8.38 -14.50 5.81
N LEU A 98 -8.61 -14.58 4.50
CA LEU A 98 -9.35 -15.70 3.89
C LEU A 98 -8.58 -17.02 3.99
N LYS A 99 -7.25 -16.97 3.86
CA LYS A 99 -6.37 -18.14 3.98
C LYS A 99 -6.39 -18.67 5.41
N THR A 100 -6.25 -17.81 6.41
CA THR A 100 -6.34 -18.19 7.83
C THR A 100 -7.70 -18.79 8.17
N MET A 101 -8.79 -18.23 7.65
CA MET A 101 -10.13 -18.79 7.83
C MET A 101 -10.25 -20.19 7.19
N ALA A 102 -9.75 -20.37 5.96
CA ALA A 102 -9.78 -21.66 5.27
C ALA A 102 -8.94 -22.73 5.99
N GLU A 103 -7.72 -22.39 6.42
CA GLU A 103 -6.87 -23.30 7.19
C GLU A 103 -7.52 -23.67 8.53
N THR A 104 -8.16 -22.71 9.19
CA THR A 104 -8.90 -22.96 10.44
C THR A 104 -10.12 -23.86 10.20
N TYR A 105 -10.83 -23.66 9.09
CA TYR A 105 -11.94 -24.52 8.69
C TYR A 105 -11.48 -25.97 8.54
N VAL A 106 -10.41 -26.22 7.77
CA VAL A 106 -9.86 -27.56 7.57
C VAL A 106 -9.43 -28.20 8.90
N LYS A 107 -8.77 -27.44 9.77
CA LYS A 107 -8.36 -27.92 11.10
C LYS A 107 -9.56 -28.34 11.96
N VAL A 108 -10.61 -27.53 12.00
CA VAL A 108 -11.84 -27.83 12.76
C VAL A 108 -12.60 -29.01 12.13
N GLU A 109 -12.66 -29.08 10.81
CA GLU A 109 -13.32 -30.17 10.10
C GLU A 109 -12.64 -31.52 10.37
N ALA A 110 -11.31 -31.55 10.47
CA ALA A 110 -10.55 -32.76 10.79
C ALA A 110 -10.74 -33.27 12.23
N THR A 111 -11.28 -32.46 13.15
CA THR A 111 -11.51 -32.88 14.54
C THR A 111 -12.58 -33.97 14.66
N LYS A 112 -12.36 -34.93 15.55
CA LYS A 112 -13.29 -36.03 15.87
C LYS A 112 -13.96 -35.78 17.23
N PRO A 113 -15.20 -35.25 17.27
CA PRO A 113 -15.90 -34.98 18.53
C PRO A 113 -16.31 -36.28 19.24
N LYS A 114 -16.13 -36.33 20.56
CA LYS A 114 -16.36 -37.51 21.40
C LYS A 114 -17.77 -37.59 21.97
N ASN A 115 -18.42 -36.45 22.19
CA ASN A 115 -19.75 -36.33 22.77
C ASN A 115 -20.66 -35.43 21.91
N GLU A 116 -21.93 -35.29 22.29
CA GLU A 116 -22.91 -34.52 21.53
C GLU A 116 -22.66 -33.00 21.61
N GLU A 117 -22.16 -32.50 22.73
CA GLU A 117 -21.81 -31.09 22.94
C GLU A 117 -20.66 -30.65 22.02
N GLU A 118 -19.59 -31.43 21.93
CA GLU A 118 -18.48 -31.17 21.00
C GLU A 118 -18.93 -31.21 19.54
N ARG A 119 -19.97 -32.02 19.19
CA ARG A 119 -20.54 -32.04 17.83
C ARG A 119 -21.29 -30.75 17.52
N THR A 120 -22.08 -30.23 18.45
CA THR A 120 -22.85 -28.99 18.25
C THR A 120 -21.94 -27.77 18.20
N GLU A 121 -20.91 -27.72 19.07
CA GLU A 121 -19.87 -26.68 19.03
C GLU A 121 -19.10 -26.70 17.70
N ARG A 122 -18.64 -27.87 17.27
CA ARG A 122 -17.96 -28.03 15.97
C ARG A 122 -18.83 -27.56 14.81
N SER A 123 -20.11 -27.97 14.80
CA SER A 123 -21.07 -27.56 13.77
C SER A 123 -21.25 -26.04 13.73
N THR A 124 -21.39 -25.41 14.90
CA THR A 124 -21.53 -23.96 15.04
C THR A 124 -20.26 -23.25 14.56
N ARG A 125 -19.09 -23.72 14.97
CA ARG A 125 -17.80 -23.16 14.55
C ARG A 125 -17.58 -23.25 13.05
N LEU A 126 -17.92 -24.38 12.43
CA LEU A 126 -17.82 -24.55 10.97
C LEU A 126 -18.80 -23.64 10.22
N LYS A 127 -20.00 -23.37 10.77
CA LYS A 127 -20.93 -22.39 10.20
C LYS A 127 -20.36 -20.98 10.28
N ASN A 128 -19.82 -20.59 11.43
CA ASN A 128 -19.23 -19.26 11.62
C ASN A 128 -18.03 -19.04 10.69
N LEU A 129 -17.18 -20.06 10.47
CA LEU A 129 -16.04 -19.95 9.55
C LEU A 129 -16.43 -19.81 8.07
N LYS A 130 -17.70 -20.04 7.70
CA LYS A 130 -18.22 -19.77 6.36
C LYS A 130 -18.71 -18.33 6.20
N GLN A 131 -18.68 -17.53 7.27
CA GLN A 131 -19.11 -16.15 7.28
C GLN A 131 -17.95 -15.26 7.75
N LEU A 132 -17.64 -14.22 6.98
CA LEU A 132 -16.75 -13.16 7.41
C LEU A 132 -17.61 -12.10 8.12
N ILE A 133 -17.28 -11.83 9.38
CA ILE A 133 -17.92 -10.76 10.15
C ILE A 133 -17.21 -9.45 9.84
N VAL A 134 -17.96 -8.42 9.47
CA VAL A 134 -17.44 -7.12 9.06
C VAL A 134 -18.21 -6.00 9.75
N LYS A 135 -17.56 -4.85 9.89
CA LYS A 135 -18.15 -3.61 10.43
C LYS A 135 -18.10 -2.53 9.36
N LEU A 136 -19.12 -1.71 9.24
CA LEU A 136 -19.11 -0.61 8.27
C LEU A 136 -18.35 0.60 8.82
N PRO A 137 -17.60 1.36 7.98
CA PRO A 137 -16.94 2.57 8.44
C PRO A 137 -17.92 3.55 9.09
N GLY A 138 -17.54 4.15 10.22
CA GLY A 138 -18.42 5.05 10.98
C GLY A 138 -19.53 4.38 11.79
N ASN A 139 -19.73 3.06 11.66
CA ASN A 139 -20.65 2.28 12.47
C ASN A 139 -19.93 1.10 13.13
N ALA A 140 -19.23 1.40 14.23
CA ALA A 140 -18.42 0.42 14.95
C ALA A 140 -19.22 -0.62 15.76
N VAL A 141 -20.53 -0.42 15.90
CA VAL A 141 -21.39 -1.27 16.76
C VAL A 141 -22.07 -2.37 15.95
N ALA A 142 -22.50 -2.07 14.72
CA ALA A 142 -23.20 -3.04 13.90
C ALA A 142 -22.22 -4.00 13.21
N GLU A 143 -22.46 -5.31 13.40
CA GLU A 143 -21.74 -6.39 12.75
C GLU A 143 -22.60 -7.02 11.65
N TYR A 144 -21.98 -7.24 10.50
CA TYR A 144 -22.63 -7.84 9.33
C TYR A 144 -21.90 -9.13 8.96
N ALA A 145 -22.66 -10.18 8.69
CA ALA A 145 -22.11 -11.47 8.27
C ALA A 145 -22.15 -11.60 6.74
N LEU A 146 -20.98 -11.73 6.12
CA LEU A 146 -20.83 -11.92 4.68
C LEU A 146 -20.43 -13.36 4.36
N PRO A 147 -21.12 -14.09 3.47
CA PRO A 147 -20.70 -15.43 3.09
C PRO A 147 -19.33 -15.42 2.41
N VAL A 148 -18.36 -16.17 2.93
CA VAL A 148 -17.00 -16.26 2.37
C VAL A 148 -17.02 -16.73 0.90
N SER A 149 -18.00 -17.57 0.54
CA SER A 149 -18.18 -18.04 -0.84
C SER A 149 -18.46 -16.92 -1.85
N SER A 150 -19.05 -15.81 -1.40
CA SER A 150 -19.36 -14.63 -2.23
C SER A 150 -18.18 -13.69 -2.45
N ILE A 151 -17.11 -13.84 -1.67
CA ILE A 151 -15.91 -13.00 -1.73
C ILE A 151 -14.98 -13.54 -2.81
N ASP A 152 -14.49 -12.66 -3.67
CA ASP A 152 -13.46 -12.95 -4.67
C ASP A 152 -12.08 -12.81 -4.04
N HIS A 153 -11.76 -11.61 -3.55
CA HIS A 153 -10.55 -11.31 -2.78
C HIS A 153 -10.78 -10.11 -1.86
N ILE A 154 -9.80 -9.82 -1.01
CA ILE A 154 -9.81 -8.68 -0.09
C ILE A 154 -8.58 -7.84 -0.40
N ILE A 155 -8.78 -6.53 -0.59
CA ILE A 155 -7.72 -5.55 -0.73
C ILE A 155 -7.65 -4.80 0.61
N LEU A 156 -6.59 -5.08 1.37
CA LEU A 156 -6.40 -4.45 2.68
C LEU A 156 -5.99 -2.99 2.54
N PHE A 157 -6.24 -2.20 3.57
CA PHE A 157 -5.78 -0.82 3.69
C PHE A 157 -4.29 -0.68 3.32
N GLU A 158 -3.45 -1.58 3.83
CA GLU A 158 -2.02 -1.57 3.58
C GLU A 158 -1.68 -1.90 2.13
N GLU A 159 -2.49 -2.74 1.47
CA GLU A 159 -2.37 -2.96 0.02
C GLU A 159 -2.78 -1.72 -0.77
N ILE A 160 -3.80 -0.99 -0.33
CA ILE A 160 -4.19 0.30 -0.93
C ILE A 160 -3.04 1.30 -0.83
N MET A 161 -2.35 1.35 0.33
CA MET A 161 -1.14 2.16 0.50
C MET A 161 -0.03 1.76 -0.47
N LEU A 162 0.21 0.46 -0.64
CA LEU A 162 1.18 -0.06 -1.60
C LEU A 162 0.83 0.30 -3.05
N ARG A 163 -0.45 0.19 -3.44
CA ARG A 163 -0.93 0.58 -4.78
C ARG A 163 -0.77 2.08 -5.03
N ARG A 164 -1.07 2.93 -4.04
CA ARG A 164 -0.84 4.37 -4.17
C ARG A 164 0.65 4.71 -4.23
N ALA A 165 1.50 3.97 -3.51
CA ALA A 165 2.95 4.10 -3.64
C ALA A 165 3.44 3.75 -5.06
N ASP A 166 2.87 2.73 -5.70
CA ASP A 166 3.17 2.40 -7.10
C ASP A 166 2.83 3.56 -8.06
N GLU A 167 1.72 4.28 -7.82
CA GLU A 167 1.36 5.48 -8.61
C GLU A 167 2.33 6.63 -8.35
N LEU A 168 2.68 6.89 -7.10
CA LEU A 168 3.61 7.96 -6.72
C LEU A 168 5.00 7.74 -7.32
N LEU A 169 5.47 6.49 -7.40
CA LEU A 169 6.72 6.16 -8.10
C LEU A 169 6.68 6.54 -9.58
N LYS A 170 5.54 6.32 -10.25
CA LYS A 170 5.34 6.72 -11.66
C LYS A 170 5.25 8.24 -11.80
N GLU A 171 4.63 8.90 -10.83
CA GLU A 171 4.54 10.37 -10.73
C GLU A 171 5.89 11.02 -10.38
N GLY A 172 6.85 10.25 -9.86
CA GLY A 172 8.16 10.72 -9.42
C GLY A 172 8.20 11.23 -7.97
N ASP A 173 7.11 11.11 -7.21
CA ASP A 173 7.08 11.44 -5.78
C ASP A 173 7.60 10.27 -4.92
N ILE A 174 8.92 10.08 -5.02
CA ILE A 174 9.64 8.98 -4.35
C ILE A 174 9.51 9.07 -2.83
N ARG A 175 9.55 10.30 -2.30
CA ARG A 175 9.50 10.54 -0.86
C ARG A 175 8.18 10.03 -0.28
N LYS A 176 7.03 10.44 -0.84
CA LYS A 176 5.73 9.96 -0.34
C LYS A 176 5.55 8.47 -0.57
N ALA A 177 6.02 7.93 -1.70
CA ALA A 177 6.00 6.49 -1.94
C ALA A 177 6.76 5.73 -0.84
N TYR A 178 7.97 6.17 -0.50
CA TYR A 178 8.78 5.59 0.57
C TYR A 178 8.08 5.67 1.93
N GLU A 179 7.48 6.81 2.27
CA GLU A 179 6.75 6.98 3.54
C GLU A 179 5.57 6.00 3.67
N LEU A 180 4.78 5.82 2.59
CA LEU A 180 3.69 4.84 2.56
C LEU A 180 4.21 3.40 2.72
N MET A 181 5.21 3.01 1.93
CA MET A 181 5.77 1.66 1.99
C MET A 181 6.40 1.37 3.35
N LEU A 182 7.11 2.34 3.95
CA LEU A 182 7.71 2.19 5.28
C LEU A 182 6.64 2.01 6.38
N ARG A 183 5.49 2.68 6.25
CA ARG A 183 4.36 2.47 7.17
C ARG A 183 3.84 1.03 7.10
N VAL A 184 3.78 0.46 5.88
CA VAL A 184 3.36 -0.94 5.66
C VAL A 184 4.40 -1.92 6.19
N GLU A 185 5.69 -1.73 5.89
CA GLU A 185 6.77 -2.62 6.37
C GLU A 185 6.86 -2.66 7.90
N LYS A 186 6.55 -1.56 8.58
CA LYS A 186 6.48 -1.52 10.05
C LYS A 186 5.35 -2.38 10.61
N GLU A 187 4.22 -2.44 9.90
CA GLU A 187 3.04 -3.21 10.32
C GLU A 187 3.20 -4.69 9.95
N PHE A 188 3.63 -4.95 8.71
CA PHE A 188 3.80 -6.26 8.13
C PHE A 188 5.21 -6.42 7.55
N PRO A 189 6.22 -6.66 8.39
CA PRO A 189 7.59 -6.83 7.94
C PRO A 189 7.72 -7.96 6.93
N SER A 190 8.45 -7.72 5.84
CA SER A 190 8.70 -8.72 4.80
C SER A 190 7.40 -9.31 4.20
N TRP A 191 6.33 -8.53 4.15
CA TRP A 191 5.09 -8.98 3.53
C TRP A 191 5.30 -9.22 2.03
N GLU A 192 4.82 -10.36 1.53
CA GLU A 192 5.03 -10.79 0.14
C GLU A 192 4.58 -9.75 -0.89
N LEU A 193 3.51 -9.00 -0.62
CA LEU A 193 3.05 -7.93 -1.53
C LEU A 193 3.94 -6.67 -1.49
N SER A 194 4.66 -6.44 -0.40
CA SER A 194 5.49 -5.24 -0.20
C SER A 194 6.89 -5.38 -0.78
N LYS A 195 7.50 -6.57 -0.69
CA LYS A 195 8.89 -6.85 -1.13
C LYS A 195 9.19 -6.35 -2.55
N PRO A 196 8.48 -6.78 -3.60
CA PRO A 196 8.80 -6.35 -4.97
C PRO A 196 8.61 -4.84 -5.19
N ARG A 197 7.80 -4.18 -4.36
CA ARG A 197 7.57 -2.73 -4.44
C ARG A 197 8.70 -1.93 -3.83
N PHE A 198 9.26 -2.40 -2.71
CA PHE A 198 10.49 -1.84 -2.16
C PHE A 198 11.67 -2.03 -3.11
N GLU A 199 11.76 -3.19 -3.77
CA GLU A 199 12.79 -3.41 -4.79
C GLU A 199 12.64 -2.42 -5.96
N ASN A 200 11.41 -2.21 -6.44
CA ASN A 200 11.13 -1.22 -7.49
C ASN A 200 11.44 0.22 -7.04
N LEU A 201 11.15 0.57 -5.79
CA LEU A 201 11.51 1.87 -5.20
C LEU A 201 13.03 2.10 -5.26
N LEU A 202 13.84 1.12 -4.88
CA LEU A 202 15.31 1.20 -4.96
C LEU A 202 15.80 1.36 -6.40
N LEU A 203 15.19 0.64 -7.36
CA LEU A 203 15.49 0.77 -8.79
C LEU A 203 15.16 2.19 -9.31
N VAL A 204 13.96 2.70 -9.00
CA VAL A 204 13.53 4.02 -9.46
C VAL A 204 14.37 5.12 -8.83
N GLU A 205 14.60 5.07 -7.52
CA GLU A 205 15.39 6.09 -6.83
C GLU A 205 16.86 6.07 -7.31
N SER A 206 17.47 4.89 -7.48
CA SER A 206 18.84 4.81 -8.00
C SER A 206 18.97 5.45 -9.39
N GLY A 207 18.01 5.22 -10.28
CA GLY A 207 17.96 5.87 -11.58
C GLY A 207 17.83 7.40 -11.51
N ILE A 208 17.08 7.93 -10.54
CA ILE A 208 16.95 9.38 -10.31
C ILE A 208 18.27 9.95 -9.79
N ARG A 209 18.84 9.35 -8.73
CA ARG A 209 20.14 9.76 -8.16
C ARG A 209 21.23 9.79 -9.21
N ALA A 210 21.26 8.78 -10.08
CA ALA A 210 22.24 8.71 -11.15
C ALA A 210 22.09 9.85 -12.17
N LYS A 211 20.85 10.18 -12.56
CA LYS A 211 20.57 11.32 -13.47
C LYS A 211 20.95 12.66 -12.84
N ASP A 212 20.80 12.79 -11.53
CA ASP A 212 21.18 13.99 -10.78
C ASP A 212 22.70 14.08 -10.53
N GLY A 213 23.48 13.09 -10.98
CA GLY A 213 24.93 13.02 -10.81
C GLY A 213 25.39 12.47 -9.46
N ASP A 214 24.46 12.08 -8.59
CA ASP A 214 24.74 11.45 -7.29
C ASP A 214 24.95 9.93 -7.47
N ILE A 215 26.00 9.58 -8.23
CA ILE A 215 26.21 8.21 -8.68
C ILE A 215 26.53 7.28 -7.50
N TYR A 216 27.27 7.74 -6.50
CA TYR A 216 27.59 6.90 -5.34
C TYR A 216 26.35 6.55 -4.52
N ALA A 217 25.40 7.49 -4.36
CA ALA A 217 24.12 7.17 -3.74
C ALA A 217 23.31 6.19 -4.59
N ALA A 218 23.32 6.37 -5.93
CA ALA A 218 22.67 5.43 -6.84
C ALA A 218 23.22 4.00 -6.71
N LEU A 219 24.55 3.85 -6.63
CA LEU A 219 25.19 2.55 -6.45
C LEU A 219 24.91 1.95 -5.07
N ALA A 220 24.86 2.77 -4.02
CA ALA A 220 24.50 2.29 -2.68
C ALA A 220 23.08 1.69 -2.65
N LEU A 221 22.13 2.31 -3.37
CA LEU A 221 20.76 1.79 -3.52
C LEU A 221 20.72 0.47 -4.30
N LEU A 222 21.54 0.33 -5.35
CA LEU A 222 21.65 -0.93 -6.08
C LEU A 222 22.36 -2.02 -5.26
N ASP A 223 23.37 -1.69 -4.45
CA ASP A 223 23.98 -2.62 -3.49
C ASP A 223 22.95 -3.07 -2.43
N GLU A 224 22.10 -2.17 -1.95
CA GLU A 224 20.99 -2.54 -1.06
C GLU A 224 20.00 -3.49 -1.74
N LEU A 225 19.64 -3.22 -3.00
CA LEU A 225 18.79 -4.10 -3.77
C LEU A 225 19.45 -5.46 -3.99
N ALA A 226 20.74 -5.52 -4.30
CA ALA A 226 21.49 -6.76 -4.43
C ALA A 226 21.46 -7.61 -3.14
N ASN A 227 21.59 -6.96 -1.97
CA ASN A 227 21.48 -7.62 -0.67
C ASN A 227 20.08 -8.18 -0.39
N ARG A 228 19.03 -7.58 -0.96
CA ARG A 228 17.64 -8.01 -0.81
C ARG A 228 17.25 -9.09 -1.82
N ASN A 229 17.60 -8.88 -3.08
CA ASN A 229 17.24 -9.72 -4.21
C ASN A 229 18.28 -9.58 -5.35
N ILE A 230 19.36 -10.36 -5.26
CA ILE A 230 20.41 -10.40 -6.30
C ILE A 230 19.89 -10.91 -7.66
N ASP A 231 18.80 -11.70 -7.64
CA ASP A 231 18.20 -12.29 -8.84
C ASP A 231 17.19 -11.35 -9.53
N ASN A 232 17.03 -10.12 -9.04
CA ASN A 232 16.17 -9.14 -9.69
C ASN A 232 16.69 -8.85 -11.13
N PRO A 233 15.88 -9.09 -12.18
CA PRO A 233 16.34 -9.04 -13.57
C PRO A 233 16.78 -7.65 -14.02
N GLU A 234 16.29 -6.59 -13.36
CA GLU A 234 16.64 -5.20 -13.66
C GLU A 234 17.95 -4.76 -12.98
N LEU A 235 18.42 -5.50 -11.96
CA LEU A 235 19.58 -5.10 -11.17
C LEU A 235 20.88 -5.09 -11.99
N ARG A 236 21.17 -6.21 -12.67
CA ARG A 236 22.37 -6.36 -13.52
C ARG A 236 22.46 -5.26 -14.59
N PRO A 237 21.47 -5.05 -15.47
CA PRO A 237 21.57 -3.99 -16.49
C PRO A 237 21.72 -2.59 -15.88
N ARG A 238 21.02 -2.29 -14.77
CA ARG A 238 21.12 -0.97 -14.09
C ARG A 238 22.51 -0.67 -13.55
N PHE A 239 23.21 -1.65 -12.97
CA PHE A 239 24.60 -1.48 -12.56
C PHE A 239 25.49 -1.08 -13.75
N GLY A 240 25.34 -1.78 -14.88
CA GLY A 240 26.07 -1.45 -16.11
C GLY A 240 25.78 -0.03 -16.61
N GLU A 241 24.50 0.33 -16.70
CA GLU A 241 24.05 1.66 -17.16
C GLU A 241 24.60 2.80 -16.31
N ILE A 242 24.59 2.65 -14.98
CA ILE A 242 25.01 3.71 -14.04
C ILE A 242 26.53 3.84 -14.00
N VAL A 243 27.28 2.73 -14.02
CA VAL A 243 28.74 2.75 -13.85
C VAL A 243 29.49 3.02 -15.16
N ALA A 244 28.96 2.60 -16.31
CA ALA A 244 29.67 2.72 -17.59
C ALA A 244 30.14 4.16 -17.91
N PRO A 245 29.31 5.22 -17.76
CA PRO A 245 29.76 6.60 -18.00
C PRO A 245 30.86 7.07 -17.05
N MET A 246 30.87 6.56 -15.81
CA MET A 246 31.94 6.89 -14.85
C MET A 246 33.27 6.27 -15.24
N ILE A 247 33.25 5.04 -15.74
CA ILE A 247 34.47 4.37 -16.24
C ILE A 247 34.98 5.14 -17.45
N GLU A 248 34.10 5.49 -18.39
CA GLU A 248 34.47 6.28 -19.57
C GLU A 248 35.12 7.62 -19.19
N THR A 249 34.50 8.35 -18.25
CA THR A 249 35.04 9.62 -17.74
C THR A 249 36.39 9.41 -17.06
N ALA A 250 36.51 8.41 -16.17
CA ALA A 250 37.76 8.13 -15.47
C ALA A 250 38.89 7.75 -16.45
N VAL A 251 38.58 7.00 -17.51
CA VAL A 251 39.56 6.66 -18.56
C VAL A 251 39.94 7.90 -19.37
N ALA A 252 38.99 8.75 -19.74
CA ALA A 252 39.25 10.00 -20.45
C ALA A 252 40.12 10.97 -19.64
N ASP A 253 39.95 10.97 -18.32
CA ASP A 253 40.76 11.77 -17.38
C ASP A 253 42.10 11.10 -17.00
N GLU A 254 42.44 9.95 -17.61
CA GLU A 254 43.61 9.12 -17.29
C GLU A 254 43.66 8.61 -15.83
N ASP A 255 42.54 8.67 -15.09
CA ASP A 255 42.36 8.10 -13.76
C ASP A 255 42.04 6.60 -13.83
N PHE A 256 43.03 5.83 -14.27
CA PHE A 256 42.91 4.37 -14.39
C PHE A 256 42.68 3.67 -13.04
N ASN A 257 43.05 4.29 -11.92
CA ASN A 257 42.80 3.73 -10.60
C ASN A 257 41.30 3.74 -10.28
N LYS A 258 40.64 4.86 -10.52
CA LYS A 258 39.18 4.98 -10.39
C LYS A 258 38.45 4.05 -11.36
N ALA A 259 38.89 3.98 -12.61
CA ALA A 259 38.30 3.05 -13.59
C ALA A 259 38.38 1.59 -13.12
N ARG A 260 39.54 1.13 -12.63
CA ARG A 260 39.71 -0.23 -12.08
C ARG A 260 38.87 -0.47 -10.82
N TYR A 261 38.78 0.51 -9.93
CA TYR A 261 37.93 0.44 -8.74
C TYR A 261 36.47 0.22 -9.11
N LEU A 262 35.94 1.01 -10.05
CA LEU A 262 34.55 0.91 -10.52
C LEU A 262 34.26 -0.45 -11.17
N ILE A 263 35.16 -0.93 -12.04
CA ILE A 263 35.06 -2.26 -12.66
C ILE A 263 35.06 -3.36 -11.61
N SER A 264 35.99 -3.30 -10.65
CA SER A 264 36.05 -4.26 -9.55
C SER A 264 34.78 -4.24 -8.70
N GLY A 265 34.14 -3.07 -8.55
CA GLY A 265 32.87 -2.92 -7.86
C GLY A 265 31.76 -3.71 -8.53
N ILE A 266 31.63 -3.60 -9.86
CA ILE A 266 30.67 -4.39 -10.63
C ILE A 266 30.99 -5.88 -10.53
N GLU A 267 32.24 -6.29 -10.75
CA GLU A 267 32.66 -7.71 -10.72
C GLU A 267 32.41 -8.39 -9.36
N ARG A 268 32.49 -7.63 -8.26
CA ARG A 268 32.18 -8.13 -6.92
C ARG A 268 30.72 -8.58 -6.78
N VAL A 269 29.79 -7.86 -7.43
CA VAL A 269 28.35 -8.13 -7.36
C VAL A 269 27.93 -9.08 -8.48
N PHE A 270 28.43 -8.84 -9.70
CA PHE A 270 28.15 -9.62 -10.90
C PHE A 270 29.46 -10.04 -11.58
N PRO A 271 30.00 -11.22 -11.23
CA PRO A 271 31.17 -11.75 -11.91
C PRO A 271 30.91 -11.92 -13.42
N GLY A 272 31.86 -11.47 -14.25
CA GLY A 272 31.75 -11.53 -15.71
C GLY A 272 30.67 -10.60 -16.27
N HIS A 273 30.49 -9.42 -15.67
CA HIS A 273 29.54 -8.43 -16.19
C HIS A 273 30.03 -7.88 -17.54
N GLU A 274 29.09 -7.57 -18.44
CA GLU A 274 29.38 -7.14 -19.81
C GLU A 274 30.21 -5.85 -19.82
N THR A 275 29.78 -4.85 -19.04
CA THR A 275 30.51 -3.58 -18.83
C THR A 275 31.93 -3.79 -18.29
N SER A 276 32.10 -4.66 -17.28
CA SER A 276 33.42 -4.95 -16.71
C SER A 276 34.35 -5.58 -17.72
N THR A 277 33.87 -6.62 -18.42
CA THR A 277 34.64 -7.35 -19.43
C THR A 277 35.08 -6.42 -20.57
N LEU A 278 34.17 -5.55 -21.03
CA LEU A 278 34.46 -4.57 -22.08
C LEU A 278 35.59 -3.63 -21.67
N TRP A 279 35.51 -3.02 -20.49
CA TRP A 279 36.49 -2.02 -20.06
C TRP A 279 37.82 -2.61 -19.61
N GLN A 280 37.82 -3.82 -19.03
CA GLN A 280 39.06 -4.54 -18.77
C GLN A 280 39.85 -4.79 -20.06
N GLY A 281 39.19 -5.18 -21.14
CA GLY A 281 39.84 -5.38 -22.44
C GLY A 281 40.35 -4.08 -23.09
N ARG A 282 39.70 -2.95 -22.84
CA ARG A 282 40.11 -1.64 -23.39
C ARG A 282 41.28 -0.98 -22.65
N MET A 283 41.52 -1.37 -21.39
CA MET A 283 42.58 -0.80 -20.53
C MET A 283 43.82 -1.68 -20.41
N GLN A 284 43.86 -2.82 -21.11
CA GLN A 284 45.07 -3.62 -21.31
C GLN A 284 45.97 -2.97 -22.37
#